data_AF-A0A1Y5S6K7-F1
#
_entry.id   AF-A0A1Y5S6K7-F1
#
_cell.length_a   1.000
_cell.length_b   1.000
_cell.length_c   1.000
_cell.angle_alpha   90.00
_cell.angle_beta   90.00
_cell.angle_gamma   90.00
#
_symmetry.space_group_name_H-M   'P 1'
#
loop_
_entity.id
_entity.type
_entity.pdbx_description
1 polymer ?
#
loop_
_entity_poly.entity_id
_entity_poly.type
_entity_poly.pdbx_seq_one_letter_code
_entity_poly.pdbx_strand_id
1 'polypeptide(L)'
;MKQFLNFKSSLKYTLAAGCAVVALATAPIGSGIAFAEQGSGQGKQAHGSQSGSGASGGHGQGGQMGQGGKGKGLGGIFKDITGMDDPVTGHGDSADAADEGDDDSDRPEWAGQAGGKDGAGGGQPATSGSKKGDLFGDLWIIDRDSNGVPILTADGYVQPLDADGNPIELDEEGHPVDETLTVEVELGRLNVGRAPKSVLENRADEVITMLSSATAVTVDAAGRLVLTVDGEAKTIDSPLENLAIYVSLLTTGSIPGLTADDLVGTDYDFLVDGQYTQADLDASTAFLAAATDKTGEFTSDEIAYIDAFLGINLTTTGDVTYSVVDYSSFSYDRSDTYSGVTATVLVEQPDGSFELEDLNIYDTVFGSVDVSAAGSLDAYTQAADDARAVIEFIHEYAVPEAL
;
A
#
# COMPACT_ATOMS: atom_id res chain seq x y z
N MET A 1 42.67 11.67 13.38
CA MET A 1 42.57 10.65 12.32
C MET A 1 41.16 10.78 11.77
N LYS A 2 40.99 11.69 10.81
CA LYS A 2 39.73 12.07 10.15
C LYS A 2 40.14 12.40 8.71
N GLN A 3 39.78 11.55 7.75
CA GLN A 3 39.84 11.82 6.31
C GLN A 3 38.51 11.29 5.76
N PHE A 4 37.56 12.19 5.47
CA PHE A 4 37.29 12.71 4.13
C PHE A 4 36.87 11.62 3.15
N LEU A 5 35.65 11.10 3.36
CA LEU A 5 34.84 10.50 2.31
C LEU A 5 34.21 11.65 1.52
N ASN A 6 34.60 11.82 0.26
CA ASN A 6 34.03 12.80 -0.65
C ASN A 6 32.74 12.21 -1.25
N PHE A 7 31.63 12.31 -0.51
CA PHE A 7 30.30 12.14 -1.10
C PHE A 7 29.97 13.38 -1.92
N LYS A 8 29.80 13.23 -3.23
CA LYS A 8 29.21 14.27 -4.08
C LYS A 8 27.74 14.39 -3.71
N SER A 9 27.42 15.34 -2.84
CA SER A 9 26.04 15.72 -2.53
C SER A 9 25.41 16.43 -3.72
N SER A 10 24.44 15.77 -4.35
CA SER A 10 23.45 16.43 -5.20
C SER A 10 22.39 17.05 -4.28
N LEU A 11 22.70 18.25 -3.79
CA LEU A 11 21.85 19.03 -2.88
C LEU A 11 20.70 19.68 -3.67
N LYS A 12 19.49 19.13 -3.54
CA LYS A 12 18.22 19.85 -3.76
C LYS A 12 17.16 19.31 -2.78
N TYR A 13 17.16 19.83 -1.56
CA TYR A 13 16.01 19.75 -0.67
C TYR A 13 15.43 21.15 -0.53
N THR A 14 14.24 21.34 -1.09
CA THR A 14 13.43 22.54 -0.87
C THR A 14 12.71 22.36 0.45
N LEU A 15 12.90 23.35 1.32
CA LEU A 15 12.41 23.44 2.69
C LEU A 15 10.96 23.94 2.69
N ALA A 16 10.03 23.18 3.28
CA ALA A 16 8.72 23.69 3.70
C ALA A 16 8.36 23.13 5.08
N ALA A 17 9.02 23.64 6.12
CA ALA A 17 8.66 23.39 7.51
C ALA A 17 7.70 24.50 8.00
N GLY A 18 6.42 24.16 8.17
CA GLY A 18 5.40 25.02 8.76
C GLY A 18 5.06 24.62 10.19
N CYS A 19 5.94 24.88 11.16
CA CYS A 19 5.63 24.68 12.59
C CYS A 19 4.93 25.91 13.19
N ALA A 20 3.67 25.77 13.59
CA ALA A 20 2.99 26.72 14.47
C ALA A 20 3.40 26.47 15.94
N VAL A 21 4.10 27.45 16.51
CA VAL A 21 4.51 27.48 17.93
C VAL A 21 3.32 27.86 18.81
N VAL A 22 2.87 26.93 19.67
CA VAL A 22 2.06 27.27 20.86
C VAL A 22 2.91 27.03 22.11
N ALA A 23 3.33 28.12 22.74
CA ALA A 23 4.00 28.11 24.03
C ALA A 23 2.98 27.96 25.16
N LEU A 24 3.15 26.97 26.05
CA LEU A 24 2.59 27.06 27.40
C LEU A 24 3.49 26.39 28.46
N ALA A 25 4.08 27.27 29.26
CA ALA A 25 4.66 27.18 30.61
C ALA A 25 4.91 25.80 31.27
N THR A 26 6.17 25.60 31.64
CA THR A 26 6.73 24.57 32.53
C THR A 26 6.38 24.75 34.02
N ALA A 27 6.10 23.64 34.72
CA ALA A 27 6.48 23.44 36.13
C ALA A 27 6.69 21.93 36.42
N PRO A 28 7.65 21.53 37.29
CA PRO A 28 8.10 20.14 37.41
C PRO A 28 7.32 19.38 38.48
N ILE A 29 6.98 18.11 38.22
CA ILE A 29 6.57 17.15 39.26
C ILE A 29 7.46 15.92 39.16
N GLY A 30 8.06 15.57 40.30
CA GLY A 30 9.13 14.61 40.44
C GLY A 30 8.74 13.14 40.31
N SER A 31 9.78 12.35 40.11
CA SER A 31 9.82 10.91 39.93
C SER A 31 9.21 10.13 41.10
N GLY A 32 8.51 9.04 40.76
CA GLY A 32 8.06 8.03 41.71
C GLY A 32 7.68 6.74 41.01
N ILE A 33 8.67 5.87 40.78
CA ILE A 33 8.50 4.46 40.41
C ILE A 33 7.84 3.72 41.57
N ALA A 34 6.78 2.94 41.33
CA ALA A 34 6.44 1.79 42.16
C ALA A 34 5.49 0.82 41.43
N PHE A 35 6.05 -0.34 41.08
CA PHE A 35 5.34 -1.60 40.88
C PHE A 35 4.57 -1.99 42.14
N ALA A 36 3.36 -2.52 42.01
CA ALA A 36 2.65 -3.20 43.09
C ALA A 36 2.01 -4.50 42.59
N GLU A 37 2.79 -5.56 42.73
CA GLU A 37 2.36 -6.95 42.85
C GLU A 37 1.96 -7.20 44.32
N GLN A 38 0.73 -7.68 44.59
CA GLN A 38 0.49 -8.44 45.82
C GLN A 38 -0.78 -9.29 45.74
N GLY A 39 -0.60 -10.61 45.92
CA GLY A 39 -1.68 -11.57 46.04
C GLY A 39 -2.05 -11.97 47.47
N SER A 40 -3.01 -12.90 47.50
CA SER A 40 -3.29 -13.96 48.50
C SER A 40 -4.25 -13.68 49.68
N GLY A 41 -5.13 -14.67 49.91
CA GLY A 41 -5.69 -15.02 51.23
C GLY A 41 -7.23 -15.06 51.35
N GLN A 42 -7.93 -16.09 50.85
CA GLN A 42 -8.51 -17.23 51.59
C GLN A 42 -9.53 -16.94 52.72
N GLY A 43 -10.74 -17.50 52.59
CA GLY A 43 -11.69 -17.70 53.71
C GLY A 43 -13.02 -18.35 53.27
N LYS A 44 -13.24 -19.61 53.67
CA LYS A 44 -14.32 -20.53 53.27
C LYS A 44 -15.64 -20.38 54.07
N GLN A 45 -16.66 -21.10 53.56
CA GLN A 45 -17.85 -21.72 54.20
C GLN A 45 -19.17 -20.92 54.11
N ALA A 46 -20.35 -21.51 53.91
CA ALA A 46 -20.81 -22.83 53.42
C ALA A 46 -22.35 -22.80 53.32
N HIS A 47 -22.92 -23.76 52.56
CA HIS A 47 -24.30 -24.28 52.56
C HIS A 47 -25.46 -23.37 52.05
N GLY A 48 -26.38 -23.84 51.20
CA GLY A 48 -26.54 -25.16 50.57
C GLY A 48 -27.89 -25.33 49.87
N SER A 49 -27.98 -26.41 49.06
CA SER A 49 -29.19 -27.13 48.62
C SER A 49 -30.12 -26.41 47.62
N GLN A 50 -30.77 -27.03 46.62
CA GLN A 50 -31.04 -28.44 46.32
C GLN A 50 -31.58 -28.60 44.88
N SER A 51 -31.37 -29.81 44.33
CA SER A 51 -32.13 -30.53 43.27
C SER A 51 -32.25 -29.86 41.89
N GLY A 52 -31.80 -30.49 40.79
CA GLY A 52 -32.15 -31.84 40.31
C GLY A 52 -33.06 -31.67 39.07
N SER A 53 -32.98 -32.37 37.95
CA SER A 53 -32.36 -33.64 37.61
C SER A 53 -32.59 -33.93 36.11
N GLY A 54 -31.62 -34.60 35.48
CA GLY A 54 -31.83 -35.59 34.40
C GLY A 54 -31.85 -35.07 32.96
N ALA A 55 -31.47 -35.82 31.92
CA ALA A 55 -30.57 -36.96 31.70
C ALA A 55 -30.80 -37.44 30.24
N SER A 56 -29.78 -38.14 29.69
CA SER A 56 -29.74 -38.90 28.43
C SER A 56 -29.57 -38.07 27.15
N GLY A 57 -28.72 -38.42 26.19
CA GLY A 57 -27.90 -39.62 25.98
C GLY A 57 -28.00 -40.06 24.51
N GLY A 58 -26.87 -40.43 23.88
CA GLY A 58 -26.87 -41.33 22.72
C GLY A 58 -25.97 -40.94 21.52
N HIS A 59 -24.91 -41.73 21.34
CA HIS A 59 -24.17 -42.17 20.13
C HIS A 59 -24.68 -41.73 18.74
N GLY A 60 -23.89 -41.54 17.68
CA GLY A 60 -22.55 -42.03 17.30
C GLY A 60 -22.57 -42.55 15.84
N GLN A 61 -21.44 -42.40 15.13
CA GLN A 61 -21.02 -42.97 13.82
C GLN A 61 -21.34 -42.25 12.50
N GLY A 62 -20.27 -42.14 11.67
CA GLY A 62 -20.33 -42.37 10.22
C GLY A 62 -19.77 -41.24 9.37
N GLY A 63 -18.52 -41.34 8.93
CA GLY A 63 -17.87 -40.38 8.03
C GLY A 63 -18.19 -40.60 6.54
N GLN A 64 -17.91 -39.59 5.72
CA GLN A 64 -17.51 -39.76 4.32
C GLN A 64 -16.75 -38.52 3.82
N MET A 65 -15.70 -38.79 3.06
CA MET A 65 -14.70 -37.86 2.54
C MET A 65 -15.25 -36.81 1.57
N GLY A 66 -14.56 -35.66 1.55
CA GLY A 66 -13.93 -35.16 0.33
C GLY A 66 -14.78 -34.29 -0.58
N GLN A 67 -14.67 -32.97 -0.42
CA GLN A 67 -14.60 -32.09 -1.57
C GLN A 67 -13.72 -30.90 -1.24
N GLY A 68 -12.66 -30.75 -2.04
CA GLY A 68 -11.56 -29.82 -1.80
C GLY A 68 -12.04 -28.39 -1.62
N GLY A 69 -11.51 -27.74 -0.59
CA GLY A 69 -11.53 -26.30 -0.47
C GLY A 69 -10.85 -25.72 -1.70
N LYS A 70 -11.63 -25.17 -2.61
CA LYS A 70 -11.15 -24.17 -3.54
C LYS A 70 -10.74 -22.99 -2.67
N GLY A 71 -9.44 -22.87 -2.40
CA GLY A 71 -8.86 -21.65 -1.86
C GLY A 71 -9.38 -20.49 -2.71
N LYS A 72 -9.99 -19.51 -2.05
CA LYS A 72 -10.20 -18.20 -2.66
C LYS A 72 -8.80 -17.60 -2.84
N GLY A 73 -8.18 -17.87 -3.99
CA GLY A 73 -6.98 -17.16 -4.41
C GLY A 73 -7.27 -15.67 -4.54
N LEU A 74 -6.22 -14.85 -4.60
CA LEU A 74 -6.29 -13.39 -4.52
C LEU A 74 -7.24 -12.77 -5.56
N GLY A 75 -7.48 -13.45 -6.70
CA GLY A 75 -8.50 -13.08 -7.68
C GLY A 75 -9.97 -13.11 -7.22
N GLY A 76 -10.27 -13.58 -6.00
CA GLY A 76 -11.58 -13.41 -5.38
C GLY A 76 -11.77 -12.03 -4.75
N ILE A 77 -10.72 -11.47 -4.12
CA ILE A 77 -10.78 -10.16 -3.44
C ILE A 77 -10.84 -9.02 -4.45
N PHE A 78 -10.05 -9.13 -5.50
CA PHE A 78 -10.12 -8.19 -6.61
C PHE A 78 -11.47 -8.24 -7.33
N LYS A 79 -12.20 -9.35 -7.33
CA LYS A 79 -13.56 -9.40 -7.91
C LYS A 79 -14.63 -8.81 -7.00
N ASP A 80 -14.51 -9.00 -5.69
CA ASP A 80 -15.54 -8.59 -4.71
C ASP A 80 -15.48 -7.07 -4.38
N ILE A 81 -14.36 -6.37 -4.65
CA ILE A 81 -14.14 -4.95 -4.29
C ILE A 81 -14.81 -3.93 -5.24
N THR A 82 -15.25 -4.34 -6.42
CA THR A 82 -16.08 -3.49 -7.29
C THR A 82 -17.38 -4.22 -7.55
N GLY A 83 -18.52 -3.63 -7.18
CA GLY A 83 -19.86 -4.19 -7.41
C GLY A 83 -20.23 -4.33 -8.89
N MET A 84 -19.52 -5.17 -9.63
CA MET A 84 -19.88 -5.67 -10.95
C MET A 84 -20.50 -7.05 -10.75
N ASP A 85 -21.81 -7.07 -10.50
CA ASP A 85 -22.60 -8.28 -10.69
C ASP A 85 -22.57 -8.69 -12.18
N ASP A 86 -22.16 -9.92 -12.41
CA ASP A 86 -22.19 -10.62 -13.69
C ASP A 86 -23.65 -10.92 -14.09
N PRO A 87 -24.21 -10.38 -15.20
CA PRO A 87 -25.53 -10.80 -15.65
C PRO A 87 -25.38 -12.02 -16.56
N VAL A 88 -25.17 -13.19 -15.97
CA VAL A 88 -25.56 -14.45 -16.62
C VAL A 88 -27.03 -14.69 -16.33
N THR A 89 -27.92 -14.26 -17.23
CA THR A 89 -29.15 -14.98 -17.62
C THR A 89 -29.94 -14.18 -18.65
N GLY A 90 -30.22 -14.77 -19.82
CA GLY A 90 -31.21 -14.21 -20.73
C GLY A 90 -31.06 -14.69 -22.17
N HIS A 91 -31.81 -15.74 -22.52
CA HIS A 91 -32.00 -16.20 -23.89
C HIS A 91 -32.42 -15.08 -24.84
N GLY A 92 -31.77 -15.03 -26.01
CA GLY A 92 -32.12 -14.12 -27.08
C GLY A 92 -33.41 -14.49 -27.80
N ASP A 93 -34.03 -13.47 -28.38
CA ASP A 93 -34.88 -13.62 -29.56
C ASP A 93 -34.74 -12.36 -30.45
N SER A 94 -34.13 -12.58 -31.62
CA SER A 94 -34.44 -12.02 -32.94
C SER A 94 -34.60 -10.49 -33.17
N ALA A 95 -33.73 -9.95 -34.04
CA ALA A 95 -34.05 -9.51 -35.42
C ALA A 95 -33.43 -8.16 -35.85
N ASP A 96 -32.76 -8.22 -37.03
CA ASP A 96 -32.69 -7.25 -38.13
C ASP A 96 -32.22 -5.80 -37.89
N ALA A 97 -31.09 -5.40 -38.51
CA ALA A 97 -31.06 -4.88 -39.89
C ALA A 97 -29.74 -4.13 -40.23
N ALA A 98 -29.20 -4.46 -41.42
CA ALA A 98 -28.40 -3.65 -42.38
C ALA A 98 -27.31 -2.70 -41.84
N ASP A 99 -26.00 -2.91 -42.06
CA ASP A 99 -25.23 -3.02 -43.32
C ASP A 99 -25.51 -1.90 -44.34
N GLU A 100 -24.77 -0.80 -44.24
CA GLU A 100 -24.25 -0.04 -45.38
C GLU A 100 -22.82 0.41 -45.04
N GLY A 101 -21.85 -0.09 -45.82
CA GLY A 101 -20.43 0.20 -45.65
C GLY A 101 -19.95 1.46 -46.37
N ASP A 102 -18.70 1.83 -46.07
CA ASP A 102 -17.76 2.49 -46.98
C ASP A 102 -16.34 2.19 -46.45
N ASP A 103 -15.65 1.27 -47.14
CA ASP A 103 -14.33 0.73 -46.79
C ASP A 103 -13.25 1.41 -47.66
N ASP A 104 -12.91 2.66 -47.36
CA ASP A 104 -11.81 3.40 -48.00
C ASP A 104 -10.49 3.24 -47.21
N SER A 105 -10.00 2.00 -47.12
CA SER A 105 -8.69 1.72 -46.48
C SER A 105 -7.67 1.22 -47.52
N ASP A 106 -6.61 2.00 -47.73
CA ASP A 106 -5.41 1.69 -48.55
C ASP A 106 -4.57 0.51 -48.00
N ARG A 107 -5.21 -0.53 -47.46
CA ARG A 107 -4.57 -1.63 -46.74
C ARG A 107 -4.13 -2.76 -47.69
N PRO A 108 -2.84 -3.12 -47.71
CA PRO A 108 -2.35 -4.18 -48.59
C PRO A 108 -2.77 -5.59 -48.11
N GLU A 109 -3.06 -6.49 -49.07
CA GLU A 109 -3.70 -7.81 -48.87
C GLU A 109 -2.98 -8.79 -47.93
N TRP A 110 -1.71 -8.57 -47.59
CA TRP A 110 -0.96 -9.46 -46.69
C TRP A 110 -1.22 -9.19 -45.20
N ALA A 111 -1.82 -8.04 -44.86
CA ALA A 111 -2.21 -7.72 -43.50
C ALA A 111 -3.56 -8.40 -43.21
N GLY A 112 -3.51 -9.55 -42.53
CA GLY A 112 -4.66 -10.38 -42.19
C GLY A 112 -5.89 -9.64 -41.64
N GLN A 113 -7.03 -10.34 -41.69
CA GLN A 113 -8.38 -9.85 -41.43
C GLN A 113 -8.51 -9.19 -40.05
N ALA A 114 -9.22 -8.05 -39.97
CA ALA A 114 -9.48 -7.36 -38.72
C ALA A 114 -10.27 -8.28 -37.78
N GLY A 115 -9.61 -8.75 -36.72
CA GLY A 115 -10.28 -9.40 -35.59
C GLY A 115 -10.98 -8.35 -34.73
N GLY A 116 -12.03 -7.73 -35.27
CA GLY A 116 -12.93 -6.86 -34.52
C GLY A 116 -14.23 -7.61 -34.28
N LYS A 117 -14.43 -8.14 -33.07
CA LYS A 117 -15.79 -8.29 -32.54
C LYS A 117 -16.37 -6.88 -32.50
N ASP A 118 -17.43 -6.69 -33.26
CA ASP A 118 -18.47 -5.67 -33.11
C ASP A 118 -18.15 -4.48 -32.18
N GLY A 119 -17.82 -3.34 -32.78
CA GLY A 119 -18.31 -2.05 -32.31
C GLY A 119 -17.78 -1.48 -30.99
N ALA A 120 -16.72 -2.00 -30.38
CA ALA A 120 -16.11 -1.38 -29.18
C ALA A 120 -15.16 -0.22 -29.56
N GLY A 121 -15.67 0.75 -30.31
CA GLY A 121 -15.02 2.05 -30.47
C GLY A 121 -15.20 2.86 -29.20
N GLY A 122 -14.20 2.85 -28.31
CA GLY A 122 -13.91 3.91 -27.34
C GLY A 122 -15.09 4.52 -26.58
N GLY A 123 -16.05 3.71 -26.14
CA GLY A 123 -17.11 4.17 -25.25
C GLY A 123 -16.57 4.33 -23.84
N GLN A 124 -16.85 5.47 -23.21
CA GLN A 124 -16.56 5.73 -21.81
C GLN A 124 -17.09 4.57 -20.93
N PRO A 125 -16.24 3.93 -20.10
CA PRO A 125 -16.68 2.89 -19.18
C PRO A 125 -17.86 3.38 -18.33
N ALA A 126 -18.81 2.51 -18.02
CA ALA A 126 -19.97 2.85 -17.19
C ALA A 126 -19.60 3.35 -15.77
N THR A 127 -18.34 3.16 -15.37
CA THR A 127 -17.74 3.57 -14.10
C THR A 127 -16.92 4.86 -14.19
N SER A 128 -16.77 5.45 -15.38
CA SER A 128 -16.11 6.73 -15.55
C SER A 128 -17.15 7.83 -15.33
N GLY A 129 -16.98 8.59 -14.26
CA GLY A 129 -17.75 9.78 -13.94
C GLY A 129 -17.79 10.76 -15.09
N SER A 130 -18.92 11.44 -15.18
CA SER A 130 -19.25 12.37 -16.26
C SER A 130 -18.69 13.78 -16.06
N LYS A 131 -17.91 14.00 -15.00
CA LYS A 131 -17.31 15.28 -14.62
C LYS A 131 -15.79 15.14 -14.50
N LYS A 132 -15.03 16.13 -14.99
CA LYS A 132 -13.58 16.19 -14.76
C LYS A 132 -13.33 16.46 -13.27
N GLY A 133 -12.44 15.67 -12.67
CA GLY A 133 -12.32 15.53 -11.21
C GLY A 133 -12.90 14.23 -10.66
N ASP A 134 -13.51 13.39 -11.51
CA ASP A 134 -13.80 12.00 -11.18
C ASP A 134 -12.50 11.21 -10.91
N LEU A 135 -12.61 10.05 -10.25
CA LEU A 135 -11.49 9.17 -9.90
C LEU A 135 -10.49 9.01 -11.07
N PHE A 136 -10.95 9.03 -12.32
CA PHE A 136 -10.13 8.88 -13.53
C PHE A 136 -9.83 10.19 -14.30
N GLY A 137 -10.09 11.36 -13.72
CA GLY A 137 -9.81 12.68 -14.29
C GLY A 137 -8.36 13.16 -14.13
N ASP A 138 -8.13 14.43 -14.44
CA ASP A 138 -6.84 15.11 -14.27
C ASP A 138 -6.42 15.03 -12.77
N LEU A 139 -5.24 14.47 -12.51
CA LEU A 139 -4.72 14.25 -11.16
C LEU A 139 -4.03 15.50 -10.66
N TRP A 140 -4.61 16.19 -9.69
CA TRP A 140 -4.03 17.39 -9.10
C TRP A 140 -3.81 17.23 -7.61
N ILE A 141 -2.89 18.01 -7.05
CA ILE A 141 -2.81 18.22 -5.61
C ILE A 141 -4.11 18.91 -5.17
N ILE A 142 -4.80 18.32 -4.19
CA ILE A 142 -6.08 18.83 -3.68
C ILE A 142 -6.05 19.00 -2.15
N ASP A 143 -6.96 19.83 -1.64
CA ASP A 143 -7.15 20.04 -0.20
C ASP A 143 -7.71 18.76 0.45
N ARG A 144 -6.99 18.26 1.46
CA ARG A 144 -7.29 17.02 2.17
C ARG A 144 -7.18 17.20 3.67
N ASP A 145 -7.93 16.39 4.41
CA ASP A 145 -7.72 16.26 5.84
C ASP A 145 -6.47 15.42 6.15
N SER A 146 -6.17 15.27 7.45
CA SER A 146 -4.99 14.53 7.89
C SER A 146 -4.99 13.05 7.49
N ASN A 147 -6.13 12.46 7.12
CA ASN A 147 -6.23 11.07 6.66
C ASN A 147 -6.20 10.96 5.13
N GLY A 148 -5.99 12.07 4.41
CA GLY A 148 -6.02 12.09 2.95
C GLY A 148 -7.43 12.16 2.34
N VAL A 149 -8.46 12.38 3.15
CA VAL A 149 -9.83 12.53 2.67
C VAL A 149 -10.00 13.92 2.06
N PRO A 150 -10.51 14.03 0.81
CA PRO A 150 -10.74 15.33 0.18
C PRO A 150 -11.68 16.22 1.00
N ILE A 151 -11.29 17.47 1.22
CA ILE A 151 -12.16 18.48 1.80
C ILE A 151 -12.99 19.10 0.67
N LEU A 152 -14.27 18.74 0.62
CA LEU A 152 -15.17 19.23 -0.41
C LEU A 152 -15.63 20.66 -0.13
N THR A 153 -15.80 21.46 -1.18
CA THR A 153 -16.42 22.78 -1.10
C THR A 153 -17.88 22.67 -0.66
N ALA A 154 -18.51 23.81 -0.33
CA ALA A 154 -19.93 23.83 0.03
C ALA A 154 -20.86 23.26 -1.05
N ASP A 155 -20.44 23.35 -2.32
CA ASP A 155 -21.16 22.84 -3.48
C ASP A 155 -20.77 21.38 -3.82
N GLY A 156 -19.86 20.78 -3.05
CA GLY A 156 -19.48 19.36 -3.16
C GLY A 156 -18.35 19.07 -4.15
N TYR A 157 -17.57 20.07 -4.54
CA TYR A 157 -16.42 19.89 -5.44
C TYR A 157 -15.13 19.61 -4.67
N VAL A 158 -14.22 18.85 -5.28
CA VAL A 158 -12.83 18.77 -4.80
C VAL A 158 -12.15 20.13 -4.98
N GLN A 159 -11.24 20.48 -4.06
CA GLN A 159 -10.58 21.78 -4.05
C GLN A 159 -9.10 21.63 -4.44
N PRO A 160 -8.70 21.91 -5.70
CA PRO A 160 -7.30 21.91 -6.10
C PRO A 160 -6.50 23.00 -5.40
N LEU A 161 -5.21 22.73 -5.19
CA LEU A 161 -4.24 23.64 -4.58
C LEU A 161 -3.20 24.08 -5.61
N ASP A 162 -2.72 25.31 -5.46
CA ASP A 162 -1.57 25.82 -6.21
C ASP A 162 -0.23 25.34 -5.63
N ALA A 163 0.88 25.69 -6.28
CA ALA A 163 2.23 25.32 -5.85
C ALA A 163 2.63 25.85 -4.46
N ASP A 164 1.91 26.85 -3.94
CA ASP A 164 2.11 27.41 -2.60
C ASP A 164 1.14 26.81 -1.56
N GLY A 165 0.29 25.86 -1.97
CA GLY A 165 -0.71 25.18 -1.13
C GLY A 165 -1.98 26.00 -0.91
N ASN A 166 -2.26 27.01 -1.73
CA ASN A 166 -3.49 27.80 -1.60
C ASN A 166 -4.62 27.24 -2.48
N PRO A 167 -5.88 27.27 -2.01
CA PRO A 167 -7.04 26.89 -2.82
C PRO A 167 -7.15 27.70 -4.11
N ILE A 168 -7.28 27.00 -5.25
CA ILE A 168 -7.52 27.63 -6.55
C ILE A 168 -9.02 27.94 -6.71
N GLU A 169 -9.34 29.11 -7.24
CA GLU A 169 -10.74 29.52 -7.50
C GLU A 169 -11.41 28.59 -8.52
N LEU A 170 -12.64 28.16 -8.22
CA LEU A 170 -13.44 27.28 -9.08
C LEU A 170 -14.60 28.03 -9.75
N ASP A 171 -14.98 27.60 -10.96
CA ASP A 171 -16.18 28.08 -11.66
C ASP A 171 -17.47 27.40 -11.15
N GLU A 172 -18.63 27.72 -11.76
CA GLU A 172 -19.94 27.17 -11.36
C GLU A 172 -20.04 25.65 -11.59
N GLU A 173 -19.17 25.09 -12.43
CA GLU A 173 -19.10 23.67 -12.74
C GLU A 173 -18.09 22.91 -11.86
N GLY A 174 -17.30 23.63 -11.04
CA GLY A 174 -16.28 23.06 -10.17
C GLY A 174 -14.90 22.91 -10.80
N HIS A 175 -14.63 23.59 -11.91
CA HIS A 175 -13.32 23.59 -12.56
C HIS A 175 -12.46 24.78 -12.14
N PRO A 176 -11.12 24.63 -12.05
CA PRO A 176 -10.23 25.75 -11.83
C PRO A 176 -10.43 26.86 -12.87
N VAL A 177 -10.62 28.10 -12.40
CA VAL A 177 -10.72 29.29 -13.27
C VAL A 177 -9.40 29.52 -14.01
N ASP A 178 -8.28 29.21 -13.37
CA ASP A 178 -6.95 29.21 -13.97
C ASP A 178 -6.28 27.84 -13.77
N GLU A 179 -6.42 26.96 -14.77
CA GLU A 179 -5.80 25.64 -14.78
C GLU A 179 -4.26 25.70 -14.77
N THR A 180 -3.62 26.83 -15.09
CA THR A 180 -2.15 26.91 -15.08
C THR A 180 -1.55 26.96 -13.68
N LEU A 181 -2.38 27.14 -12.66
CA LEU A 181 -2.00 27.14 -11.25
C LEU A 181 -2.01 25.74 -10.64
N THR A 182 -2.66 24.76 -11.27
CA THR A 182 -2.77 23.41 -10.72
C THR A 182 -1.42 22.71 -10.73
N VAL A 183 -1.20 21.86 -9.73
CA VAL A 183 -0.01 20.99 -9.65
C VAL A 183 -0.46 19.57 -9.93
N GLU A 184 0.13 18.95 -10.96
CA GLU A 184 -0.18 17.57 -11.33
C GLU A 184 0.46 16.57 -10.37
N VAL A 185 -0.25 15.48 -10.11
CA VAL A 185 0.29 14.34 -9.34
C VAL A 185 0.82 13.30 -10.31
N GLU A 186 2.12 13.03 -10.20
CA GLU A 186 2.82 12.05 -11.02
C GLU A 186 2.83 10.67 -10.36
N LEU A 187 1.99 9.74 -10.82
CA LEU A 187 1.95 8.37 -10.26
C LEU A 187 3.12 7.47 -10.69
N GLY A 188 3.94 7.87 -11.67
CA GLY A 188 5.08 7.05 -12.11
C GLY A 188 4.71 5.59 -12.42
N ARG A 189 5.44 4.63 -11.81
CA ARG A 189 5.14 3.19 -11.80
C ARG A 189 3.80 2.81 -11.19
N LEU A 190 3.28 3.58 -10.23
CA LEU A 190 1.98 3.32 -9.59
C LEU A 190 0.80 3.52 -10.53
N ASN A 191 1.00 4.10 -11.72
CA ASN A 191 -0.01 4.08 -12.79
C ASN A 191 -0.51 2.66 -13.11
N VAL A 192 0.26 1.61 -12.78
CA VAL A 192 -0.19 0.22 -12.89
C VAL A 192 -1.42 -0.10 -12.05
N GLY A 193 -1.73 0.67 -11.00
CA GLY A 193 -2.98 0.53 -10.24
C GLY A 193 -4.24 0.75 -11.06
N ARG A 194 -4.12 1.41 -12.23
CA ARG A 194 -5.20 1.57 -13.21
C ARG A 194 -5.31 0.41 -14.20
N ALA A 195 -4.37 -0.54 -14.15
CA ALA A 195 -4.39 -1.71 -15.02
C ALA A 195 -5.51 -2.68 -14.62
N PRO A 196 -5.91 -3.60 -15.52
CA PRO A 196 -6.85 -4.65 -15.17
C PRO A 196 -6.36 -5.46 -13.96
N LYS A 197 -7.29 -5.82 -13.08
CA LYS A 197 -6.97 -6.49 -11.79
C LYS A 197 -6.17 -7.79 -11.97
N SER A 198 -6.34 -8.48 -13.10
CA SER A 198 -5.59 -9.68 -13.44
C SER A 198 -4.06 -9.46 -13.45
N VAL A 199 -3.59 -8.23 -13.65
CA VAL A 199 -2.16 -7.90 -13.56
C VAL A 199 -1.65 -8.07 -12.14
N LEU A 200 -2.38 -7.55 -11.15
CA LEU A 200 -2.01 -7.69 -9.74
C LEU A 200 -2.26 -9.12 -9.24
N GLU A 201 -3.39 -9.75 -9.63
CA GLU A 201 -3.71 -11.13 -9.25
C GLU A 201 -2.58 -12.12 -9.56
N ASN A 202 -2.02 -12.06 -10.77
CA ASN A 202 -0.92 -12.95 -11.17
C ASN A 202 0.34 -12.77 -10.31
N ARG A 203 0.63 -11.53 -9.88
CA ARG A 203 1.79 -11.19 -9.05
C ARG A 203 1.57 -11.63 -7.61
N ALA A 204 0.33 -11.54 -7.18
CA ALA A 204 -0.11 -12.00 -5.88
C ALA A 204 0.04 -13.54 -5.75
N ASP A 205 -0.29 -14.30 -6.80
CA ASP A 205 -0.07 -15.76 -6.84
C ASP A 205 1.42 -16.15 -6.79
N GLU A 206 2.30 -15.33 -7.41
CA GLU A 206 3.76 -15.50 -7.33
C GLU A 206 4.26 -15.28 -5.89
N VAL A 207 3.78 -14.23 -5.21
CA VAL A 207 4.08 -13.96 -3.79
C VAL A 207 3.66 -15.12 -2.90
N ILE A 208 2.44 -15.65 -3.06
CA ILE A 208 1.96 -16.81 -2.30
C ILE A 208 2.93 -17.99 -2.49
N THR A 209 3.29 -18.28 -3.74
CA THR A 209 4.17 -19.41 -4.08
C THR A 209 5.54 -19.27 -3.43
N MET A 210 6.11 -18.06 -3.41
CA MET A 210 7.40 -17.80 -2.77
C MET A 210 7.32 -17.93 -1.25
N LEU A 211 6.27 -17.38 -0.62
CA LEU A 211 6.09 -17.45 0.84
C LEU A 211 5.88 -18.89 1.31
N SER A 212 5.02 -19.68 0.64
CA SER A 212 4.78 -21.09 0.98
C SER A 212 5.98 -22.01 0.78
N SER A 213 6.96 -21.60 -0.03
CA SER A 213 8.20 -22.37 -0.27
C SER A 213 9.39 -21.88 0.55
N ALA A 214 9.25 -20.74 1.22
CA ALA A 214 10.31 -20.16 2.03
C ALA A 214 10.58 -21.03 3.26
N THR A 215 11.86 -21.18 3.58
CA THR A 215 12.36 -21.83 4.81
C THR A 215 12.70 -20.84 5.92
N ALA A 216 12.71 -19.55 5.60
CA ALA A 216 12.80 -18.44 6.52
C ALA A 216 12.24 -17.18 5.87
N VAL A 217 11.61 -16.33 6.68
CA VAL A 217 11.13 -14.99 6.29
C VAL A 217 11.85 -13.98 7.18
N THR A 218 12.40 -12.95 6.56
CA THR A 218 13.07 -11.81 7.22
C THR A 218 12.71 -10.53 6.47
N VAL A 219 13.25 -9.39 6.90
CA VAL A 219 13.15 -8.12 6.15
C VAL A 219 14.52 -7.56 5.85
N ASP A 220 14.64 -6.83 4.75
CA ASP A 220 15.82 -6.02 4.48
C ASP A 220 15.79 -4.71 5.27
N ALA A 221 16.83 -3.89 5.12
CA ALA A 221 16.94 -2.63 5.85
C ALA A 221 15.87 -1.58 5.47
N ALA A 222 15.12 -1.78 4.37
CA ALA A 222 13.99 -0.94 3.99
C ALA A 222 12.63 -1.52 4.43
N GLY A 223 12.61 -2.72 5.03
CA GLY A 223 11.39 -3.40 5.45
C GLY A 223 10.78 -4.33 4.39
N ARG A 224 11.44 -4.55 3.24
CA ARG A 224 10.95 -5.50 2.21
C ARG A 224 11.17 -6.93 2.66
N LEU A 225 10.26 -7.83 2.30
CA LEU A 225 10.39 -9.25 2.63
C LEU A 225 11.59 -9.88 1.93
N VAL A 226 12.40 -10.59 2.72
CA VAL A 226 13.53 -11.40 2.27
C VAL A 226 13.24 -12.86 2.65
N LEU A 227 13.10 -13.69 1.62
CA LEU A 227 12.71 -15.08 1.73
C LEU A 227 13.92 -15.99 1.48
N THR A 228 14.10 -17.01 2.31
CA THR A 228 15.09 -18.05 2.03
C THR A 228 14.42 -19.20 1.30
N VAL A 229 14.60 -19.30 -0.02
CA VAL A 229 14.07 -20.36 -0.87
C VAL A 229 15.23 -21.21 -1.38
N ASP A 230 15.15 -22.53 -1.22
CA ASP A 230 16.21 -23.48 -1.61
C ASP A 230 17.61 -23.18 -1.02
N GLY A 231 17.65 -22.51 0.14
CA GLY A 231 18.89 -22.12 0.81
C GLY A 231 19.51 -20.81 0.32
N GLU A 232 18.86 -20.11 -0.61
CA GLU A 232 19.26 -18.79 -1.11
C GLU A 232 18.30 -17.72 -0.61
N ALA A 233 18.85 -16.59 -0.13
CA ALA A 233 18.06 -15.43 0.26
C ALA A 233 17.66 -14.63 -0.98
N LYS A 234 16.37 -14.35 -1.13
CA LYS A 234 15.78 -13.56 -2.22
C LYS A 234 14.88 -12.49 -1.64
N THR A 235 15.15 -11.25 -1.99
CA THR A 235 14.28 -10.13 -1.63
C THR A 235 13.12 -10.06 -2.63
N ILE A 236 11.90 -9.83 -2.16
CA ILE A 236 10.78 -9.48 -3.05
C ILE A 236 11.04 -8.06 -3.56
N ASP A 237 11.66 -7.95 -4.74
CA ASP A 237 12.12 -6.70 -5.33
C ASP A 237 11.23 -6.22 -6.50
N SER A 238 10.27 -7.05 -6.92
CA SER A 238 9.30 -6.71 -7.96
C SER A 238 8.31 -5.65 -7.44
N PRO A 239 8.11 -4.55 -8.18
CA PRO A 239 7.17 -3.50 -7.79
C PRO A 239 5.74 -4.01 -7.67
N LEU A 240 5.35 -4.90 -8.57
CA LEU A 240 3.98 -5.39 -8.62
C LEU A 240 3.69 -6.43 -7.54
N GLU A 241 4.70 -7.21 -7.14
CA GLU A 241 4.59 -8.14 -6.01
C GLU A 241 4.42 -7.34 -4.71
N ASN A 242 5.24 -6.31 -4.51
CA ASN A 242 5.11 -5.41 -3.36
C ASN A 242 3.76 -4.67 -3.37
N LEU A 243 3.31 -4.16 -4.53
CA LEU A 243 2.00 -3.52 -4.64
C LEU A 243 0.84 -4.51 -4.36
N ALA A 244 0.97 -5.77 -4.75
CA ALA A 244 -0.03 -6.79 -4.46
C ALA A 244 -0.12 -7.08 -2.95
N ILE A 245 1.02 -7.12 -2.24
CA ILE A 245 1.05 -7.25 -0.78
C ILE A 245 0.42 -6.03 -0.13
N TYR A 246 0.82 -4.82 -0.54
CA TYR A 246 0.26 -3.55 -0.08
C TYR A 246 -1.28 -3.54 -0.13
N VAL A 247 -1.85 -3.85 -1.30
CA VAL A 247 -3.30 -3.92 -1.47
C VAL A 247 -3.92 -4.96 -0.55
N SER A 248 -3.33 -6.16 -0.47
CA SER A 248 -3.90 -7.27 0.31
C SER A 248 -3.97 -6.92 1.80
N LEU A 249 -2.93 -6.31 2.35
CA LEU A 249 -2.87 -5.89 3.76
C LEU A 249 -3.88 -4.77 4.06
N LEU A 250 -3.91 -3.70 3.26
CA LEU A 250 -4.83 -2.59 3.51
C LEU A 250 -6.30 -2.90 3.22
N THR A 251 -6.59 -3.95 2.45
CA THR A 251 -7.98 -4.36 2.15
C THR A 251 -8.48 -5.48 3.04
N THR A 252 -7.62 -6.43 3.41
CA THR A 252 -8.04 -7.67 4.11
C THR A 252 -7.31 -7.92 5.41
N GLY A 253 -6.23 -7.20 5.72
CA GLY A 253 -5.36 -7.49 6.85
C GLY A 253 -4.71 -8.88 6.77
N SER A 254 -4.47 -9.36 5.55
CA SER A 254 -3.78 -10.63 5.28
C SER A 254 -3.41 -10.72 3.79
N ILE A 255 -2.73 -11.81 3.42
CA ILE A 255 -2.52 -12.26 2.05
C ILE A 255 -3.41 -13.50 1.85
N PRO A 256 -4.62 -13.34 1.30
CA PRO A 256 -5.53 -14.46 1.16
C PRO A 256 -4.99 -15.58 0.26
N GLY A 257 -5.15 -16.82 0.73
CA GLY A 257 -4.55 -18.00 0.09
C GLY A 257 -3.32 -18.51 0.82
N LEU A 258 -2.71 -17.70 1.70
CA LEU A 258 -1.76 -18.17 2.71
C LEU A 258 -2.47 -18.45 4.04
N THR A 259 -1.90 -19.40 4.77
CA THR A 259 -2.29 -19.74 6.14
C THR A 259 -1.06 -19.69 7.06
N ALA A 260 -1.26 -19.67 8.37
CA ALA A 260 -0.15 -19.72 9.33
C ALA A 260 0.76 -20.95 9.15
N ASP A 261 0.23 -22.08 8.64
CA ASP A 261 1.03 -23.27 8.35
C ASP A 261 1.95 -23.09 7.12
N ASP A 262 1.68 -22.10 6.27
CA ASP A 262 2.49 -21.77 5.09
C ASP A 262 3.63 -20.80 5.43
N LEU A 263 3.59 -20.13 6.59
CA LEU A 263 4.63 -19.22 7.04
C LEU A 263 5.60 -19.92 7.99
N VAL A 264 6.87 -19.51 7.90
CA VAL A 264 7.90 -19.98 8.84
C VAL A 264 8.01 -19.03 10.01
N GLY A 265 7.78 -19.55 11.22
CA GLY A 265 7.84 -18.76 12.46
C GLY A 265 6.52 -18.06 12.73
N THR A 266 6.55 -17.07 13.63
CA THR A 266 5.36 -16.29 14.03
C THR A 266 5.53 -14.78 13.87
N ASP A 267 6.73 -14.32 13.47
CA ASP A 267 7.06 -12.89 13.41
C ASP A 267 6.28 -12.16 12.29
N TYR A 268 5.74 -12.91 11.32
CA TYR A 268 4.99 -12.40 10.18
C TYR A 268 3.54 -12.91 10.14
N ASP A 269 2.97 -13.33 11.28
CA ASP A 269 1.61 -13.85 11.37
C ASP A 269 0.54 -12.82 10.93
N PHE A 270 0.86 -11.51 11.01
CA PHE A 270 -0.01 -10.45 10.51
C PHE A 270 -0.27 -10.58 8.99
N LEU A 271 0.61 -11.24 8.23
CA LEU A 271 0.37 -11.53 6.82
C LEU A 271 -0.77 -12.54 6.59
N VAL A 272 -1.27 -13.22 7.62
CA VAL A 272 -2.24 -14.34 7.49
C VAL A 272 -3.35 -14.35 8.56
N ASP A 273 -3.39 -13.39 9.46
CA ASP A 273 -4.37 -13.39 10.58
C ASP A 273 -5.77 -12.88 10.16
N GLY A 274 -5.86 -12.19 9.02
CA GLY A 274 -7.09 -11.69 8.43
C GLY A 274 -7.67 -10.51 9.22
N GLN A 275 -6.85 -9.80 9.97
CA GLN A 275 -7.24 -8.63 10.77
C GLN A 275 -6.44 -7.42 10.29
N TYR A 276 -7.13 -6.36 9.87
CA TYR A 276 -6.45 -5.10 9.61
C TYR A 276 -6.02 -4.46 10.93
N THR A 277 -4.72 -4.40 11.17
CA THR A 277 -4.08 -3.90 12.39
C THR A 277 -3.04 -2.82 12.08
N GLN A 278 -2.47 -2.24 13.14
CA GLN A 278 -1.34 -1.31 13.01
C GLN A 278 -0.12 -1.98 12.35
N ALA A 279 0.09 -3.29 12.56
CA ALA A 279 1.22 -3.99 11.95
C ALA A 279 1.11 -4.04 10.41
N ASP A 280 -0.12 -4.19 9.88
CA ASP A 280 -0.39 -4.14 8.44
C ASP A 280 -0.07 -2.76 7.87
N LEU A 281 -0.53 -1.71 8.57
CA LEU A 281 -0.28 -0.33 8.17
C LEU A 281 1.22 -0.01 8.23
N ASP A 282 1.92 -0.40 9.30
CA ASP A 282 3.37 -0.17 9.44
C ASP A 282 4.15 -0.89 8.34
N ALA A 283 3.88 -2.18 8.09
CA ALA A 283 4.55 -2.95 7.05
C ALA A 283 4.23 -2.45 5.63
N SER A 284 3.02 -1.93 5.41
CA SER A 284 2.59 -1.43 4.10
C SER A 284 3.46 -0.29 3.56
N THR A 285 4.10 0.49 4.43
CA THR A 285 5.01 1.59 4.04
C THR A 285 6.16 1.09 3.16
N ALA A 286 6.80 -0.01 3.54
CA ALA A 286 7.90 -0.61 2.80
C ALA A 286 7.43 -1.22 1.47
N PHE A 287 6.24 -1.82 1.45
CA PHE A 287 5.65 -2.39 0.23
C PHE A 287 5.27 -1.31 -0.78
N LEU A 288 4.68 -0.20 -0.31
CA LEU A 288 4.39 0.94 -1.18
C LEU A 288 5.68 1.58 -1.71
N ALA A 289 6.67 1.76 -0.84
CA ALA A 289 7.98 2.29 -1.20
C ALA A 289 8.69 1.47 -2.29
N ALA A 290 8.57 0.14 -2.24
CA ALA A 290 9.12 -0.76 -3.23
C ALA A 290 8.35 -0.74 -4.58
N ALA A 291 7.05 -0.43 -4.51
CA ALA A 291 6.17 -0.36 -5.68
C ALA A 291 6.33 0.95 -6.48
N THR A 292 6.54 2.08 -5.80
CA THR A 292 6.64 3.41 -6.43
C THR A 292 7.99 3.63 -7.16
N ASP A 293 8.12 4.77 -7.84
CA ASP A 293 9.36 5.19 -8.50
C ASP A 293 10.49 5.40 -7.49
N LYS A 294 11.69 4.91 -7.82
CA LYS A 294 12.86 5.04 -6.92
C LYS A 294 13.31 6.49 -6.75
N THR A 295 12.95 7.35 -7.68
CA THR A 295 13.38 8.75 -7.74
C THR A 295 12.18 9.65 -7.99
N GLY A 296 12.24 10.89 -7.55
CA GLY A 296 11.16 11.84 -7.71
C GLY A 296 10.58 12.27 -6.37
N GLU A 297 9.57 13.12 -6.45
CA GLU A 297 8.79 13.56 -5.30
C GLU A 297 7.70 12.53 -5.03
N PHE A 298 7.58 12.09 -3.78
CA PHE A 298 6.56 11.14 -3.34
C PHE A 298 5.62 11.87 -2.38
N THR A 299 4.37 12.03 -2.78
CA THR A 299 3.40 12.92 -2.10
C THR A 299 2.26 12.15 -1.46
N SER A 300 1.60 12.74 -0.46
CA SER A 300 0.41 12.15 0.15
C SER A 300 -0.76 12.05 -0.85
N ASP A 301 -0.87 12.96 -1.81
CA ASP A 301 -1.81 12.84 -2.91
C ASP A 301 -1.57 11.59 -3.76
N GLU A 302 -0.32 11.25 -4.06
CA GLU A 302 0.03 10.02 -4.79
C GLU A 302 -0.53 8.79 -4.10
N ILE A 303 -0.37 8.71 -2.76
CA ILE A 303 -0.89 7.63 -1.92
C ILE A 303 -2.43 7.61 -1.91
N ALA A 304 -3.05 8.75 -1.66
CA ALA A 304 -4.51 8.84 -1.60
C ALA A 304 -5.17 8.47 -2.94
N TYR A 305 -4.53 8.84 -4.07
CA TYR A 305 -4.99 8.45 -5.39
C TYR A 305 -4.76 6.97 -5.68
N ILE A 306 -3.58 6.42 -5.39
CA ILE A 306 -3.32 5.00 -5.65
C ILE A 306 -4.23 4.10 -4.81
N ASP A 307 -4.52 4.47 -3.57
CA ASP A 307 -5.49 3.75 -2.73
C ASP A 307 -6.88 3.75 -3.33
N ALA A 308 -7.31 4.90 -3.83
CA ALA A 308 -8.60 5.02 -4.49
C ALA A 308 -8.65 4.20 -5.79
N PHE A 309 -7.59 4.21 -6.61
CA PHE A 309 -7.50 3.41 -7.83
C PHE A 309 -7.53 1.91 -7.58
N LEU A 310 -6.86 1.47 -6.52
CA LEU A 310 -6.78 0.06 -6.14
C LEU A 310 -8.03 -0.42 -5.39
N GLY A 311 -8.96 0.48 -5.07
CA GLY A 311 -10.20 0.15 -4.38
C GLY A 311 -10.02 -0.07 -2.89
N ILE A 312 -9.00 0.52 -2.28
CA ILE A 312 -8.68 0.37 -0.87
C ILE A 312 -9.61 1.27 -0.06
N ASN A 313 -10.46 0.65 0.76
CA ASN A 313 -11.37 1.30 1.70
C ASN A 313 -12.11 2.52 1.10
N LEU A 314 -12.81 2.30 -0.02
CA LEU A 314 -13.49 3.37 -0.75
C LEU A 314 -14.77 3.85 -0.06
N THR A 315 -15.02 5.15 -0.19
CA THR A 315 -16.33 5.75 0.04
C THR A 315 -16.67 6.72 -1.10
N THR A 316 -17.96 7.02 -1.24
CA THR A 316 -18.46 7.98 -2.23
C THR A 316 -19.33 9.03 -1.54
N THR A 317 -18.98 10.30 -1.71
CA THR A 317 -19.77 11.44 -1.25
C THR A 317 -20.13 12.30 -2.46
N GLY A 318 -21.42 12.41 -2.75
CA GLY A 318 -21.88 13.06 -3.98
C GLY A 318 -21.38 12.27 -5.20
N ASP A 319 -20.64 12.96 -6.07
CA ASP A 319 -20.01 12.37 -7.27
C ASP A 319 -18.52 12.02 -7.05
N VAL A 320 -17.98 12.21 -5.84
CA VAL A 320 -16.55 12.03 -5.55
C VAL A 320 -16.32 10.71 -4.81
N THR A 321 -15.44 9.86 -5.34
CA THR A 321 -15.01 8.60 -4.72
C THR A 321 -13.56 8.71 -4.25
N TYR A 322 -13.29 8.34 -3.01
CA TYR A 322 -11.96 8.45 -2.39
C TYR A 322 -11.74 7.34 -1.35
N SER A 323 -10.47 7.11 -0.99
CA SER A 323 -10.10 6.19 0.09
C SER A 323 -10.26 6.84 1.47
N VAL A 324 -10.67 6.05 2.47
CA VAL A 324 -10.81 6.46 3.88
C VAL A 324 -9.98 5.60 4.83
N VAL A 325 -8.74 5.27 4.45
CA VAL A 325 -7.78 4.66 5.38
C VAL A 325 -7.55 5.60 6.58
N ASP A 326 -7.59 5.05 7.79
CA ASP A 326 -7.40 5.81 9.02
C ASP A 326 -5.92 5.78 9.43
N TYR A 327 -5.25 6.94 9.31
CA TYR A 327 -3.86 7.13 9.69
C TYR A 327 -3.71 7.78 11.07
N SER A 328 -4.81 8.01 11.79
CA SER A 328 -4.79 8.76 13.05
C SER A 328 -3.98 8.08 14.17
N SER A 329 -3.82 6.75 14.11
CA SER A 329 -2.97 5.98 15.02
C SER A 329 -1.54 5.77 14.53
N PHE A 330 -1.25 6.10 13.26
CA PHE A 330 0.07 5.88 12.67
C PHE A 330 1.09 6.82 13.31
N SER A 331 2.27 6.29 13.62
CA SER A 331 3.38 7.08 14.15
C SER A 331 4.68 6.62 13.52
N TYR A 332 5.50 7.59 13.13
CA TYR A 332 6.80 7.34 12.54
C TYR A 332 7.86 8.15 13.28
N ASP A 333 8.95 7.46 13.63
CA ASP A 333 10.18 8.06 14.09
C ASP A 333 11.35 7.40 13.36
N ARG A 334 12.13 8.21 12.65
CA ARG A 334 13.20 7.72 11.80
C ARG A 334 14.33 7.09 12.61
N SER A 335 14.68 7.68 13.75
CA SER A 335 15.71 7.14 14.62
C SER A 335 15.29 5.80 15.22
N ASP A 336 14.03 5.66 15.66
CA ASP A 336 13.50 4.39 16.16
C ASP A 336 13.48 3.32 15.06
N THR A 337 13.24 3.72 13.80
CA THR A 337 13.18 2.80 12.66
C THR A 337 14.56 2.35 12.19
N TYR A 338 15.54 3.25 12.07
CA TYR A 338 16.81 2.97 11.38
C TYR A 338 18.07 3.00 12.26
N SER A 339 17.97 3.43 13.52
CA SER A 339 19.14 3.42 14.41
C SER A 339 19.62 1.98 14.65
N GLY A 340 20.91 1.75 14.39
CA GLY A 340 21.51 0.42 14.44
C GLY A 340 21.14 -0.52 13.28
N VAL A 341 20.26 -0.13 12.36
CA VAL A 341 20.00 -0.88 11.12
C VAL A 341 21.17 -0.70 10.16
N THR A 342 21.63 -1.80 9.58
CA THR A 342 22.77 -1.83 8.67
C THR A 342 22.42 -2.52 7.36
N ALA A 343 23.03 -2.09 6.26
CA ALA A 343 22.98 -2.78 4.98
C ALA A 343 24.40 -3.04 4.46
N THR A 344 24.63 -4.23 3.94
CA THR A 344 25.88 -4.60 3.25
C THR A 344 25.83 -4.09 1.82
N VAL A 345 26.77 -3.23 1.44
CA VAL A 345 26.83 -2.60 0.12
C VAL A 345 28.25 -2.60 -0.44
N LEU A 346 28.39 -2.38 -1.76
CA LEU A 346 29.70 -2.16 -2.39
C LEU A 346 30.15 -0.71 -2.28
N VAL A 347 31.32 -0.50 -1.68
CA VAL A 347 31.94 0.82 -1.53
C VAL A 347 33.21 0.90 -2.38
N GLU A 348 33.30 1.92 -3.23
CA GLU A 348 34.50 2.20 -4.02
C GLU A 348 35.63 2.72 -3.11
N GLN A 349 36.77 2.05 -3.17
CA GLN A 349 37.98 2.37 -2.42
C GLN A 349 38.83 3.42 -3.15
N PRO A 350 39.78 4.09 -2.46
CA PRO A 350 40.62 5.13 -3.09
C PRO A 350 41.48 4.66 -4.28
N ASP A 351 41.68 3.36 -4.42
CA ASP A 351 42.41 2.73 -5.52
C ASP A 351 41.50 2.30 -6.70
N GLY A 352 40.20 2.57 -6.61
CA GLY A 352 39.19 2.21 -7.61
C GLY A 352 38.70 0.77 -7.53
N SER A 353 39.09 0.01 -6.50
CA SER A 353 38.49 -1.30 -6.19
C SER A 353 37.16 -1.13 -5.44
N PHE A 354 36.35 -2.18 -5.37
CA PHE A 354 35.12 -2.19 -4.58
C PHE A 354 35.22 -3.23 -3.47
N GLU A 355 34.86 -2.85 -2.26
CA GLU A 355 34.80 -3.75 -1.09
C GLU A 355 33.40 -3.76 -0.49
N LEU A 356 33.06 -4.88 0.16
CA LEU A 356 31.81 -5.02 0.90
C LEU A 356 31.96 -4.33 2.27
N GLU A 357 31.07 -3.40 2.55
CA GLU A 357 31.00 -2.73 3.84
C GLU A 357 29.58 -2.78 4.42
N ASP A 358 29.48 -3.02 5.73
CA ASP A 358 28.22 -2.91 6.47
C ASP A 358 28.06 -1.46 6.95
N LEU A 359 27.13 -0.74 6.32
CA LEU A 359 26.91 0.68 6.59
C LEU A 359 25.64 0.87 7.41
N ASN A 360 25.72 1.76 8.41
CA ASN A 360 24.56 2.15 9.21
C ASN A 360 23.62 3.04 8.35
N ILE A 361 22.36 2.64 8.23
CA ILE A 361 21.38 3.34 7.38
C ILE A 361 21.06 4.74 7.90
N TYR A 362 20.84 4.86 9.21
CA TYR A 362 20.54 6.15 9.84
C TYR A 362 21.63 7.19 9.57
N ASP A 363 22.89 6.79 9.68
CA ASP A 363 24.02 7.68 9.45
C ASP A 363 24.28 7.93 7.96
N THR A 364 24.17 6.89 7.12
CA THR A 364 24.62 6.95 5.72
C THR A 364 23.57 7.56 4.80
N VAL A 365 22.32 7.14 4.93
CA VAL A 365 21.21 7.61 4.08
C VAL A 365 20.69 8.94 4.61
N PHE A 366 20.50 9.04 5.92
CA PHE A 366 19.83 10.19 6.54
C PHE A 366 20.78 11.18 7.20
N GLY A 367 22.09 10.93 7.22
CA GLY A 367 23.06 11.85 7.82
C GLY A 367 22.87 12.03 9.34
N SER A 368 22.30 11.02 10.00
CA SER A 368 21.85 11.08 11.40
C SER A 368 20.82 12.19 11.68
N VAL A 369 20.08 12.63 10.65
CA VAL A 369 19.01 13.62 10.77
C VAL A 369 17.70 12.91 11.08
N ASP A 370 17.15 13.24 12.23
CA ASP A 370 15.90 12.66 12.70
C ASP A 370 14.68 13.40 12.16
N VAL A 371 13.58 12.65 12.00
CA VAL A 371 12.24 13.16 11.70
C VAL A 371 11.24 12.27 12.44
N SER A 372 10.27 12.91 13.08
CA SER A 372 9.15 12.24 13.70
C SER A 372 7.84 12.88 13.25
N ALA A 373 6.85 12.07 12.93
CA ALA A 373 5.51 12.50 12.51
C ALA A 373 4.47 11.48 12.99
N ALA A 374 3.23 11.91 13.22
CA ALA A 374 2.18 11.01 13.67
C ALA A 374 0.78 11.52 13.33
N GLY A 375 -0.17 10.60 13.28
CA GLY A 375 -1.60 10.86 13.18
C GLY A 375 -2.06 11.40 11.83
N SER A 376 -1.30 11.18 10.76
CA SER A 376 -1.64 11.65 9.43
C SER A 376 -1.08 10.78 8.30
N LEU A 377 -1.71 10.91 7.13
CA LEU A 377 -1.21 10.41 5.86
C LEU A 377 0.17 11.00 5.52
N ASP A 378 0.47 12.24 5.91
CA ASP A 378 1.81 12.82 5.72
C ASP A 378 2.86 12.08 6.55
N ALA A 379 2.52 11.66 7.79
CA ALA A 379 3.42 10.84 8.60
C ALA A 379 3.68 9.47 7.95
N TYR A 380 2.63 8.86 7.39
CA TYR A 380 2.72 7.64 6.60
C TYR A 380 3.57 7.80 5.33
N THR A 381 3.35 8.90 4.60
CA THR A 381 4.08 9.27 3.40
C THR A 381 5.57 9.45 3.72
N GLN A 382 5.90 10.12 4.82
CA GLN A 382 7.29 10.28 5.26
C GLN A 382 7.97 8.95 5.56
N ALA A 383 7.27 8.01 6.19
CA ALA A 383 7.79 6.66 6.47
C ALA A 383 8.07 5.88 5.18
N ALA A 384 7.13 5.92 4.23
CA ALA A 384 7.26 5.27 2.94
C ALA A 384 8.35 5.95 2.07
N ASP A 385 8.48 7.28 2.08
CA ASP A 385 9.56 7.99 1.37
C ASP A 385 10.95 7.67 1.95
N ASP A 386 11.07 7.57 3.27
CA ASP A 386 12.33 7.17 3.90
C ASP A 386 12.68 5.71 3.55
N ALA A 387 11.71 4.79 3.55
CA ALA A 387 11.91 3.43 3.06
C ALA A 387 12.34 3.41 1.59
N ARG A 388 11.74 4.26 0.75
CA ARG A 388 12.09 4.43 -0.67
C ARG A 388 13.52 4.91 -0.85
N ALA A 389 13.98 5.86 -0.04
CA ALA A 389 15.38 6.33 -0.03
C ALA A 389 16.36 5.22 0.37
N VAL A 390 16.01 4.36 1.32
CA VAL A 390 16.82 3.19 1.69
C VAL A 390 16.86 2.16 0.55
N ILE A 391 15.73 1.92 -0.13
CA ILE A 391 15.67 1.05 -1.31
C ILE A 391 16.55 1.57 -2.44
N GLU A 392 16.50 2.87 -2.71
CA GLU A 392 17.37 3.52 -3.71
C GLU A 392 18.84 3.30 -3.35
N PHE A 393 19.22 3.56 -2.09
CA PHE A 393 20.58 3.37 -1.60
C PHE A 393 21.07 1.92 -1.76
N ILE A 394 20.29 0.94 -1.30
CA ILE A 394 20.67 -0.49 -1.40
C ILE A 394 20.84 -0.91 -2.86
N HIS A 395 19.99 -0.41 -3.76
CA HIS A 395 20.08 -0.74 -5.18
C HIS A 395 21.25 -0.05 -5.89
N GLU A 396 21.54 1.20 -5.58
CA GLU A 396 22.66 1.95 -6.18
C GLU A 396 24.01 1.31 -5.84
N TYR A 397 24.15 0.82 -4.60
CA TYR A 397 25.37 0.17 -4.11
C TYR A 397 25.22 -1.35 -3.97
N ALA A 398 24.35 -1.96 -4.78
CA ALA A 398 24.02 -3.38 -4.68
C ALA A 398 25.26 -4.27 -4.89
N VAL A 399 25.32 -5.33 -4.09
CA VAL A 399 26.30 -6.41 -4.28
C VAL A 399 25.81 -7.29 -5.44
N PRO A 400 26.60 -7.48 -6.52
CA PRO A 400 26.22 -8.37 -7.61
C PRO A 400 25.94 -9.76 -7.08
N GLU A 401 24.80 -10.33 -7.47
CA GLU A 401 24.57 -11.76 -7.29
C GLU A 401 25.68 -12.52 -8.03
N ALA A 402 26.27 -13.51 -7.37
CA ALA A 402 27.38 -14.27 -7.94
C ALA A 402 26.98 -14.86 -9.31
N LEU A 403 27.78 -14.58 -10.34
CA LEU A 403 27.59 -15.06 -11.72
C LEU A 403 27.74 -16.58 -11.87
#